data_AF-A0A929SPZ3-F1
#
_entry.id   AF-A0A929SPZ3-F1
#
_cell.length_a   1.000
_cell.length_b   1.000
_cell.length_c   1.000
_cell.angle_alpha   90.00
_cell.angle_beta   90.00
_cell.angle_gamma   90.00
#
_symmetry.space_group_name_H-M   'P 1'
#
loop_
_entity.id
_entity.type
_entity.pdbx_description
1 polymer ?
#
loop_
_entity_poly.entity_id
_entity_poly.type
_entity_poly.pdbx_seq_one_letter_code
_entity_poly.pdbx_strand_id
1 'polypeptide(L)'
;MLNKKIKIIMIILAFMTILGINNKAYAGTSVSNIFSAGKKFISQGKSNAGVDTTAIAKDLGGIGQVFLIIGIGTAVGVGMFLGFKYMTSGADEKAKVKERLIYYVVAIVLLVAAVGITKVIVSIGDSI
;
A
#
# COMPACT_ATOMS: atom_id res chain seq x y z
N MET A 1 -11.21 -2.79 33.57
CA MET A 1 -10.87 -3.98 32.76
C MET A 1 -11.86 -4.08 31.61
N LEU A 2 -11.39 -4.24 30.36
CA LEU A 2 -12.27 -4.32 29.19
C LEU A 2 -13.13 -5.59 29.25
N ASN A 3 -14.42 -5.47 28.94
CA ASN A 3 -15.35 -6.59 28.97
C ASN A 3 -14.92 -7.65 27.92
N LYS A 4 -14.87 -8.93 28.29
CA LYS A 4 -14.25 -10.01 27.50
C LYS A 4 -14.83 -10.10 26.08
N LYS A 5 -16.11 -9.77 25.92
CA LYS A 5 -16.82 -9.73 24.63
C LYS A 5 -16.34 -8.61 23.69
N ILE A 6 -15.94 -7.45 24.22
CA ILE A 6 -15.47 -6.30 23.44
C ILE A 6 -14.07 -6.55 22.87
N LYS A 7 -13.19 -7.24 23.62
CA LYS A 7 -11.86 -7.66 23.11
C LYS A 7 -12.00 -8.62 21.91
N ILE A 8 -12.94 -9.55 21.99
CA ILE A 8 -13.20 -10.55 20.95
C ILE A 8 -13.70 -9.89 19.66
N ILE A 9 -14.65 -8.95 19.76
CA ILE A 9 -15.17 -8.20 18.60
C ILE A 9 -14.07 -7.43 17.86
N MET A 10 -13.14 -6.81 18.59
CA MET A 10 -12.01 -6.11 17.96
C MET A 10 -11.04 -7.03 17.23
N ILE A 11 -10.72 -8.19 17.82
CA ILE A 11 -9.85 -9.18 17.17
C ILE A 11 -10.49 -9.67 15.88
N ILE A 12 -11.81 -9.92 15.88
CA ILE A 12 -12.55 -10.36 14.70
C ILE A 12 -12.56 -9.29 13.61
N LEU A 13 -12.79 -8.01 13.95
CA LEU A 13 -12.75 -6.93 12.96
C LEU A 13 -11.34 -6.71 12.38
N ALA A 14 -10.30 -6.76 13.22
CA ALA A 14 -8.92 -6.66 12.74
C ALA A 14 -8.57 -7.81 11.78
N PHE A 15 -9.01 -9.04 12.10
CA PHE A 15 -8.81 -10.20 11.24
C PHE A 15 -9.55 -10.06 9.89
N MET A 16 -10.79 -9.54 9.90
CA MET A 16 -11.56 -9.25 8.69
C MET A 16 -10.89 -8.20 7.79
N THR A 17 -10.27 -7.17 8.37
CA THR A 17 -9.55 -6.15 7.58
C THR A 17 -8.29 -6.70 6.92
N ILE A 18 -7.62 -7.69 7.53
CA ILE A 18 -6.42 -8.34 6.97
C ILE A 18 -6.81 -9.28 5.81
N LEU A 19 -7.94 -9.99 5.92
CA LEU A 19 -8.43 -10.91 4.90
C LEU A 19 -9.03 -10.22 3.66
N GLY A 20 -9.48 -8.96 3.79
CA GLY A 20 -10.03 -8.18 2.67
C GLY A 20 -8.99 -7.58 1.72
N ILE A 21 -7.70 -7.71 2.02
CA ILE A 21 -6.62 -7.18 1.17
C ILE A 21 -6.44 -8.11 -0.03
N ASN A 22 -7.00 -7.73 -1.18
CA ASN A 22 -6.74 -8.39 -2.45
C ASN A 22 -5.26 -8.21 -2.82
N ASN A 23 -4.43 -9.23 -2.57
CA ASN A 23 -3.03 -9.24 -3.00
C ASN A 23 -2.96 -9.23 -4.53
N LYS A 24 -2.69 -8.07 -5.12
CA LYS A 24 -2.30 -7.94 -6.52
C LYS A 24 -0.84 -8.36 -6.65
N ALA A 25 -0.58 -9.59 -7.08
CA ALA A 25 0.76 -10.02 -7.47
C ALA A 25 1.10 -9.42 -8.85
N TYR A 26 2.15 -8.62 -8.92
CA TYR A 26 2.69 -8.07 -10.18
C TYR A 26 3.65 -9.06 -10.87
N ALA A 27 3.94 -10.19 -10.22
CA ALA A 27 4.65 -11.31 -10.83
C ALA A 27 3.70 -12.15 -11.70
N GLY A 28 4.25 -12.80 -12.73
CA GLY A 28 3.49 -13.76 -13.52
C GLY A 28 2.88 -14.84 -12.64
N THR A 29 1.57 -15.05 -12.76
CA THR A 29 0.78 -15.99 -11.95
C THR A 29 1.10 -17.47 -12.20
N SER A 30 2.02 -17.76 -13.12
CA SER A 30 2.43 -19.11 -13.48
C SER A 30 3.91 -19.15 -13.82
N VAL A 31 4.57 -20.25 -13.48
CA VAL A 31 5.98 -20.50 -13.80
C VAL A 31 6.27 -20.31 -15.29
N SER A 32 5.35 -20.74 -16.16
CA SER A 32 5.45 -20.53 -17.61
C SER A 32 5.56 -19.05 -18.01
N ASN A 33 4.78 -18.17 -17.38
CA ASN A 33 4.80 -16.74 -17.68
C ASN A 33 6.12 -16.10 -17.26
N ILE A 34 6.71 -16.55 -16.15
CA ILE A 34 8.01 -16.09 -15.66
C ILE A 34 9.12 -16.51 -16.63
N PHE A 35 9.14 -17.77 -17.04
CA PHE A 35 10.13 -18.28 -18.02
C PHE A 35 9.96 -17.62 -19.39
N SER A 36 8.73 -17.35 -19.82
CA SER A 36 8.42 -16.65 -21.07
C SER A 36 8.92 -15.20 -21.03
N ALA A 37 8.70 -14.48 -19.92
CA ALA A 37 9.23 -13.13 -19.71
C ALA A 37 10.77 -13.12 -19.74
N GLY A 38 11.43 -14.08 -19.11
CA GLY A 38 12.90 -14.22 -19.15
C GLY A 38 13.44 -14.49 -20.56
N LYS A 39 12.77 -15.33 -21.36
CA LYS A 39 13.14 -15.55 -22.76
C LYS A 39 12.96 -14.28 -23.60
N LYS A 40 11.90 -13.50 -23.38
CA LYS A 40 11.68 -12.19 -24.03
C LYS A 40 12.80 -11.21 -23.70
N PHE A 41 13.21 -11.11 -22.43
CA PHE A 41 14.32 -10.25 -22.00
C PHE A 41 15.63 -10.59 -22.72
N ILE A 42 16.02 -11.88 -22.75
CA ILE A 42 17.22 -12.32 -23.47
C ILE A 42 17.11 -12.03 -24.97
N SER A 43 15.94 -12.23 -25.58
CA SER A 43 15.72 -11.95 -26.99
C SER A 43 15.81 -10.46 -27.32
N GLN A 44 15.27 -9.58 -26.48
CA GLN A 44 15.39 -8.12 -26.63
C GLN A 44 16.83 -7.66 -26.47
N GLY A 45 17.55 -8.19 -25.47
CA GLY A 45 18.96 -7.87 -25.25
C GLY A 45 19.87 -8.28 -26.42
N LYS A 46 19.53 -9.35 -27.14
CA LYS A 46 20.24 -9.75 -28.37
C LYS A 46 19.97 -8.84 -29.57
N SER A 47 18.85 -8.14 -29.59
CA SER A 47 18.43 -7.33 -30.73
C SER A 47 18.98 -5.89 -30.70
N ASN A 48 19.86 -5.54 -29.75
CA ASN A 48 20.26 -4.16 -29.46
C ASN A 48 19.06 -3.21 -29.36
N ALA A 49 17.92 -3.71 -28.85
CA ALA A 49 16.73 -2.89 -28.66
C ALA A 49 17.07 -1.80 -27.64
N GLY A 50 16.81 -0.53 -28.00
CA GLY A 50 16.97 0.60 -27.11
C GLY A 50 16.12 0.47 -25.84
N VAL A 51 16.36 1.35 -24.87
CA VAL A 51 15.61 1.37 -23.61
C VAL A 51 14.15 1.74 -23.89
N ASP A 52 13.23 0.83 -23.60
CA ASP A 52 11.78 1.06 -23.67
C ASP A 52 11.33 1.84 -22.43
N THR A 53 11.27 3.16 -22.55
CA THR A 53 10.88 4.09 -21.47
C THR A 53 9.45 3.86 -21.01
N THR A 54 8.54 3.49 -21.91
CA THR A 54 7.13 3.19 -21.61
C THR A 54 6.98 1.93 -20.76
N ALA A 55 7.77 0.89 -21.04
CA ALA A 55 7.81 -0.31 -20.20
C ALA A 55 8.30 0.00 -18.78
N ILE A 56 9.32 0.87 -18.65
CA ILE A 56 9.85 1.31 -17.35
C ILE A 56 8.80 2.13 -16.58
N ALA A 57 8.10 3.03 -17.25
CA ALA A 57 7.07 3.87 -16.65
C ALA A 57 5.89 3.01 -16.12
N LYS A 58 5.50 1.98 -16.88
CA LYS A 58 4.47 1.01 -16.48
C LYS A 58 4.87 0.20 -15.25
N ASP A 59 6.12 -0.27 -15.19
CA ASP A 59 6.62 -1.04 -14.05
C ASP A 59 6.73 -0.18 -12.78
N LEU A 60 7.20 1.07 -12.91
CA LEU A 60 7.22 2.05 -11.82
C LEU A 60 5.81 2.36 -11.29
N GLY A 61 4.83 2.54 -12.19
CA GLY A 61 3.43 2.73 -11.83
C GLY A 61 2.84 1.52 -11.09
N GLY A 62 3.20 0.31 -11.52
CA GLY A 62 2.79 -0.94 -10.87
C GLY A 62 3.34 -1.07 -9.44
N ILE A 63 4.63 -0.78 -9.24
CA ILE A 63 5.26 -0.81 -7.91
C ILE A 63 4.62 0.23 -6.98
N GLY A 64 4.39 1.46 -7.45
CA GLY A 64 3.75 2.51 -6.66
C GLY A 64 2.35 2.10 -6.17
N GLN A 65 1.60 1.34 -6.97
CA GLN A 65 0.29 0.84 -6.61
C GLN A 65 0.33 -0.28 -5.54
N VAL A 66 1.37 -1.11 -5.51
CA VAL A 66 1.56 -2.10 -4.42
C VAL A 66 1.80 -1.40 -3.07
N PHE A 67 2.69 -0.41 -3.05
CA PHE A 67 2.98 0.36 -1.84
C PHE A 67 1.74 1.10 -1.31
N LEU A 68 0.91 1.64 -2.22
CA LEU A 68 -0.40 2.19 -1.86
C LEU A 68 -1.28 1.19 -1.11
N ILE A 69 -1.42 -0.01 -1.64
CA ILE A 69 -2.33 -1.03 -1.09
C ILE A 69 -1.91 -1.42 0.32
N ILE A 70 -0.61 -1.67 0.53
CA ILE A 70 -0.05 -1.99 1.84
C ILE A 70 -0.18 -0.80 2.80
N GLY A 71 0.07 0.40 2.28
CA GLY A 71 -0.05 1.66 3.01
C GLY A 71 -1.46 1.92 3.52
N ILE A 72 -2.46 1.81 2.65
CA ILE A 72 -3.87 1.95 2.99
C ILE A 72 -4.30 0.86 3.98
N GLY A 73 -3.89 -0.40 3.76
CA GLY A 73 -4.19 -1.49 4.68
C GLY A 73 -3.68 -1.21 6.10
N THR A 74 -2.43 -0.72 6.20
CA THR A 74 -1.83 -0.33 7.48
C THR A 74 -2.52 0.89 8.09
N ALA A 75 -2.86 1.90 7.28
CA ALA A 75 -3.58 3.08 7.75
C ALA A 75 -4.92 2.68 8.38
N VAL A 76 -5.72 1.85 7.71
CA VAL A 76 -7.00 1.35 8.25
C VAL A 76 -6.81 0.65 9.59
N GLY A 77 -5.82 -0.24 9.70
CA GLY A 77 -5.52 -0.94 10.95
C GLY A 77 -5.14 0.00 12.11
N VAL A 78 -4.24 0.94 11.86
CA VAL A 78 -3.79 1.91 12.87
C VAL A 78 -4.90 2.91 13.24
N GLY A 79 -5.66 3.39 12.26
CA GLY A 79 -6.78 4.30 12.47
C GLY A 79 -7.86 3.67 13.34
N MET A 80 -8.14 2.38 13.12
CA MET A 80 -9.07 1.63 13.95
C MET A 80 -8.55 1.47 15.39
N PHE A 81 -7.27 1.15 15.56
CA PHE A 81 -6.63 1.05 16.87
C PHE A 81 -6.67 2.38 17.64
N LEU A 82 -6.37 3.50 16.97
CA LEU A 82 -6.43 4.84 17.57
C LEU A 82 -7.87 5.24 17.93
N GLY A 83 -8.83 5.02 17.01
CA GLY A 83 -10.24 5.32 17.24
C GLY A 83 -10.81 4.54 18.42
N PHE A 84 -10.48 3.25 18.51
CA PHE A 84 -10.86 2.44 19.66
C PHE A 84 -10.22 2.95 20.95
N LYS A 85 -8.90 3.19 20.94
CA LYS A 85 -8.19 3.69 22.11
C LYS A 85 -8.84 4.98 22.60
N TYR A 86 -9.16 5.92 21.71
CA TYR A 86 -9.86 7.16 22.04
C TYR A 86 -11.20 6.92 22.75
N MET A 87 -11.99 5.96 22.27
CA MET A 87 -13.32 5.65 22.82
C MET A 87 -13.25 5.04 24.22
N THR A 88 -12.21 4.26 24.53
CA THR A 88 -12.02 3.62 25.85
C THR A 88 -11.11 4.36 26.83
N SER A 89 -10.46 5.44 26.37
CA SER A 89 -9.50 6.23 27.15
C SER A 89 -10.19 7.08 28.22
N GLY A 90 -9.53 7.26 29.38
CA GLY A 90 -9.85 8.34 30.30
C GLY A 90 -9.47 9.72 29.72
N ALA A 91 -9.87 10.81 30.38
CA ALA A 91 -9.69 12.18 29.87
C ALA A 91 -8.24 12.50 29.44
N ASP A 92 -7.25 12.10 30.23
CA ASP A 92 -5.83 12.33 29.92
C ASP A 92 -5.33 11.52 28.73
N GLU A 93 -5.77 10.26 28.58
CA GLU A 93 -5.37 9.44 27.44
C GLU A 93 -6.03 9.91 26.15
N LYS A 94 -7.25 10.46 26.21
CA LYS A 94 -7.91 11.04 25.03
C LYS A 94 -7.12 12.20 24.43
N ALA A 95 -6.51 13.05 25.26
CA ALA A 95 -5.65 14.14 24.79
C ALA A 95 -4.44 13.61 24.00
N LYS A 96 -3.76 12.59 24.52
CA LYS A 96 -2.62 11.94 23.85
C LYS A 96 -3.01 11.25 22.55
N VAL A 97 -4.18 10.59 22.50
CA VAL A 97 -4.67 9.97 21.26
C VAL A 97 -5.03 11.04 20.22
N LYS A 98 -5.60 12.17 20.63
CA LYS A 98 -5.91 13.29 19.75
C LYS A 98 -4.65 13.90 19.12
N GLU A 99 -3.57 14.02 19.89
CA GLU A 99 -2.28 14.47 19.38
C GLU A 99 -1.70 13.47 18.36
N ARG A 100 -1.76 12.16 18.63
CA ARG A 100 -1.34 11.12 17.69
C ARG A 100 -2.18 11.07 16.41
N LEU A 101 -3.47 11.41 16.48
CA LEU A 101 -4.35 11.49 15.31
C LEU A 101 -3.86 12.54 14.30
N ILE A 102 -3.27 13.64 14.77
CA ILE A 102 -2.71 14.67 13.88
C ILE A 102 -1.55 14.08 13.07
N TYR A 103 -0.60 13.42 13.72
CA TYR A 103 0.53 12.76 13.04
C TYR A 103 0.07 11.64 12.10
N TYR A 104 -0.98 10.90 12.48
CA TYR A 104 -1.59 9.87 11.64
C TYR A 104 -2.17 10.45 10.34
N VAL A 105 -2.88 11.59 10.41
CA VAL A 105 -3.40 12.27 9.21
C VAL A 105 -2.26 12.74 8.32
N VAL A 106 -1.19 13.30 8.89
CA VAL A 106 0.00 13.71 8.12
C VAL A 106 0.62 12.52 7.39
N ALA A 107 0.73 11.36 8.03
CA ALA A 107 1.25 10.15 7.40
C ALA A 107 0.40 9.69 6.20
N ILE A 108 -0.94 9.78 6.29
CA ILE A 108 -1.82 9.46 5.16
C ILE A 108 -1.61 10.43 4.00
N VAL A 109 -1.49 11.73 4.29
CA VAL A 109 -1.25 12.75 3.25
C VAL A 109 0.07 12.49 2.53
N LEU A 110 1.14 12.18 3.27
CA LEU A 110 2.43 11.82 2.70
C LEU A 110 2.36 10.55 1.84
N LEU A 111 1.59 9.56 2.28
CA LEU A 111 1.39 8.31 1.55
C LEU A 111 0.72 8.54 0.19
N VAL A 112 -0.33 9.37 0.16
CA VAL A 112 -1.02 9.76 -1.08
C VAL A 112 -0.12 10.62 -1.95
N ALA A 113 0.64 11.55 -1.37
CA ALA A 113 1.56 12.43 -2.09
C ALA A 113 2.69 11.65 -2.79
N ALA A 114 3.32 10.69 -2.11
CA ALA A 114 4.39 9.87 -2.69
C ALA A 114 3.94 9.13 -3.97
N VAL A 115 2.68 8.70 -3.98
CA VAL A 115 2.07 7.98 -5.09
C VAL A 115 1.63 8.94 -6.18
N GLY A 116 1.10 10.11 -5.81
CA GLY A 116 0.81 11.18 -6.76
C GLY A 116 2.06 11.61 -7.53
N ILE A 117 3.19 11.79 -6.84
CA ILE A 117 4.47 12.18 -7.44
C ILE A 117 4.97 11.11 -8.42
N THR A 118 4.92 9.83 -8.06
CA THR A 118 5.35 8.74 -8.96
C THR A 118 4.50 8.68 -10.24
N LYS A 119 3.19 8.93 -10.15
CA LYS A 119 2.33 9.03 -11.34
C LYS A 119 2.67 10.21 -12.23
N VAL A 120 2.99 11.37 -11.65
CA VAL A 120 3.41 12.56 -12.40
C VAL A 120 4.73 12.31 -13.14
N ILE A 121 5.71 11.68 -12.47
CA ILE A 121 6.99 11.33 -13.09
C ILE A 121 6.79 10.38 -14.27
N VAL A 122 5.97 9.34 -14.10
CA VAL A 122 5.62 8.39 -15.17
C VAL A 122 4.94 9.11 -16.34
N SER A 123 3.98 9.99 -16.07
CA SER A 123 3.28 10.74 -17.12
C SER A 123 4.17 11.68 -17.91
N ILE A 124 5.17 12.30 -17.28
CA ILE A 124 6.15 13.15 -17.96
C ILE A 124 7.08 12.28 -18.80
N GLY A 125 7.54 11.15 -18.27
CA GLY A 125 8.39 10.21 -18.99
C GLY A 125 7.73 9.56 -20.21
N ASP A 126 6.42 9.38 -20.19
CA ASP A 126 5.64 8.90 -21.35
C ASP A 126 5.39 9.99 -22.41
N SER A 127 5.53 11.28 -22.04
CA SER A 127 5.26 12.42 -22.93
C SER A 127 6.51 12.93 -23.68
N ILE A 128 7.69 12.37 -23.40
CA ILE A 128 8.99 12.69 -24.01
C ILE A 128 9.43 11.51 -24.87
#